data_AF-A2D9T1-F1
#
_entry.id   AF-A2D9T1-F1
#
_cell.length_a   1.000
_cell.length_b   1.000
_cell.length_c   1.000
_cell.angle_alpha   90.00
_cell.angle_beta   90.00
_cell.angle_gamma   90.00
#
_symmetry.space_group_name_H-M   'P 1'
#
loop_
_entity.id
_entity.type
_entity.pdbx_description
1 polymer ?
#
loop_
_entity_poly.entity_id
_entity_poly.type
_entity_poly.pdbx_seq_one_letter_code
_entity_poly.pdbx_strand_id
1 'polypeptide(L)' 'MIGGKTALVIGYGDVGKGCAQSLRGQIARVFITEVDPICALQAAMEDYQVRRIEEVVKDVDIFVTCTGN' A
#
# COMPACT_ATOMS: atom_id res chain seq x y z
N MET A 1 14.44 5.19 9.02
CA MET A 1 14.94 4.31 7.93
C MET A 1 13.74 3.59 7.35
N ILE A 2 13.58 3.57 6.02
CA ILE A 2 12.39 3.01 5.33
C ILE A 2 12.66 1.63 4.74
N GLY A 3 13.89 1.36 4.28
CA GLY A 3 14.26 0.03 3.77
C GLY A 3 14.09 -1.08 4.82
N GLY A 4 13.47 -2.19 4.42
CA GLY A 4 13.17 -3.34 5.27
C GLY A 4 11.95 -3.19 6.17
N LYS A 5 11.30 -2.01 6.20
CA LYS A 5 10.06 -1.78 6.93
C LYS A 5 8.84 -2.22 6.13
N THR A 6 7.78 -2.57 6.83
CA THR A 6 6.48 -2.87 6.21
C THR A 6 5.63 -1.61 6.20
N ALA A 7 5.12 -1.21 5.03
CA ALA A 7 4.26 -0.05 4.86
C ALA A 7 2.89 -0.47 4.31
N LEU A 8 1.82 0.07 4.86
CA LEU A 8 0.45 -0.06 4.35
C LEU A 8 0.02 1.27 3.71
N VAL A 9 -0.29 1.23 2.43
CA VAL A 9 -0.94 2.33 1.71
C VAL A 9 -2.43 2.04 1.60
N ILE A 10 -3.24 2.96 2.10
CA ILE A 10 -4.69 2.85 2.18
C ILE A 10 -5.27 3.72 1.07
N GLY A 11 -5.77 3.10 0.01
CA GLY A 11 -6.20 3.73 -1.23
C GLY A 11 -5.13 3.67 -2.34
N TYR A 12 -5.54 3.29 -3.55
CA TYR A 12 -4.67 3.10 -4.71
C TYR A 12 -5.11 3.94 -5.93
N GLY A 13 -5.56 5.17 -5.66
CA GLY A 13 -5.71 6.23 -6.66
C GLY A 13 -4.35 6.85 -7.06
N ASP A 14 -4.37 8.02 -7.70
CA ASP A 14 -3.13 8.65 -8.21
C ASP A 14 -2.11 8.94 -7.10
N VAL A 15 -2.59 9.42 -5.94
CA VAL A 15 -1.73 9.66 -4.77
C VAL A 15 -1.20 8.33 -4.22
N GLY A 16 -2.07 7.32 -4.09
CA GLY A 16 -1.71 6.00 -3.59
C GLY A 16 -0.63 5.31 -4.43
N LYS A 17 -0.74 5.39 -5.75
CA LYS A 17 0.27 4.88 -6.71
C LYS A 17 1.63 5.53 -6.50
N GLY A 18 1.66 6.86 -6.40
CA GLY A 18 2.90 7.59 -6.13
C GLY A 18 3.53 7.21 -4.79
N CYS A 19 2.71 7.08 -3.73
CA CYS A 19 3.17 6.64 -2.42
C CYS A 19 3.74 5.22 -2.45
N ALA A 20 3.02 4.27 -3.05
CA ALA A 20 3.45 2.87 -3.15
C ALA A 20 4.77 2.74 -3.93
N GLN A 21 4.89 3.44 -5.06
CA GLN A 21 6.11 3.43 -5.87
C GLN A 21 7.31 4.04 -5.13
N SER A 22 7.10 5.14 -4.40
CA SER A 22 8.16 5.77 -3.59
C SER A 22 8.64 4.86 -2.47
N LEU A 23 7.71 4.26 -1.71
CA LEU A 23 8.01 3.33 -0.62
C LEU A 23 8.75 2.09 -1.12
N ARG A 24 8.28 1.50 -2.23
CA ARG A 24 8.95 0.36 -2.87
C ARG A 24 10.35 0.74 -3.37
N GLY A 25 10.51 1.93 -3.95
CA GLY A 25 11.81 2.45 -4.39
C GLY A 25 12.83 2.59 -3.25
N GLN A 26 12.34 2.76 -2.01
CA GLN A 26 13.15 2.77 -0.80
C GLN A 26 13.30 1.40 -0.13
N ILE A 27 12.94 0.32 -0.84
CA ILE A 27 13.05 -1.08 -0.38
C ILE A 27 12.15 -1.37 0.84
N ALA A 28 11.00 -0.68 0.94
CA ALA A 28 9.96 -1.08 1.88
C ALA A 28 9.13 -2.24 1.31
N ARG A 29 8.62 -3.10 2.19
CA ARG A 29 7.57 -4.06 1.83
C ARG A 29 6.23 -3.34 1.85
N VAL A 30 5.58 -3.20 0.69
CA VAL A 30 4.35 -2.40 0.55
C VAL A 30 3.13 -3.30 0.45
N PHE A 31 2.16 -3.05 1.32
CA PHE A 31 0.79 -3.56 1.27
C PHE A 31 -0.16 -2.47 0.81
N ILE A 32 -1.19 -2.85 0.07
CA ILE A 32 -2.25 -1.97 -0.38
C ILE A 32 -3.56 -2.43 0.23
N THR A 33 -4.40 -1.51 0.69
CA THR A 33 -5.83 -1.78 0.87
C THR A 33 -6.64 -0.90 -0.07
N GLU A 34 -7.64 -1.48 -0.71
CA GLU A 34 -8.54 -0.79 -1.62
C GLU A 34 -9.95 -1.35 -1.48
N VAL A 35 -10.93 -0.48 -1.67
CA VAL A 35 -12.35 -0.78 -1.81
C VAL A 35 -12.74 -0.94 -3.28
N ASP A 36 -12.09 -0.23 -4.20
CA ASP A 36 -12.35 -0.32 -5.64
C ASP A 36 -11.62 -1.55 -6.23
N PRO A 37 -12.35 -2.52 -6.82
CA PRO A 37 -11.75 -3.72 -7.40
C PRO A 37 -10.81 -3.43 -8.59
N ILE A 38 -11.01 -2.34 -9.33
CA ILE A 38 -10.16 -1.96 -10.47
C ILE A 38 -8.80 -1.50 -9.94
N CYS A 39 -8.78 -0.58 -8.99
CA CYS A 39 -7.55 -0.10 -8.36
C CYS A 39 -6.83 -1.21 -7.60
N ALA A 40 -7.56 -2.09 -6.91
CA ALA A 40 -7.00 -3.28 -6.28
C ALA A 40 -6.33 -4.23 -7.29
N LEU A 41 -6.97 -4.50 -8.43
CA LEU A 41 -6.38 -5.33 -9.47
C LEU A 41 -5.12 -4.69 -10.06
N GLN A 42 -5.12 -3.37 -10.28
CA GLN A 42 -3.93 -2.65 -10.73
C GLN A 42 -2.76 -2.80 -9.75
N ALA A 43 -3.01 -2.65 -8.45
CA ALA A 43 -2.00 -2.87 -7.43
C ALA A 43 -1.44 -4.29 -7.45
N ALA A 44 -2.31 -5.30 -7.63
CA ALA A 44 -1.89 -6.70 -7.72
C ALA A 44 -1.08 -6.98 -9.00
N MET A 45 -1.40 -6.35 -10.13
CA MET A 45 -0.63 -6.45 -11.38
C MET A 45 0.77 -5.83 -11.26
N GLU A 46 0.95 -4.87 -10.34
CA GLU A 46 2.24 -4.30 -10.00
C GLU A 46 2.97 -5.08 -8.88
N ASP A 47 2.56 -6.31 -8.56
CA ASP A 47 3.11 -7.16 -7.48
C ASP A 47 2.94 -6.62 -6.05
N TYR A 48 2.01 -5.69 -5.81
CA TYR A 48 1.65 -5.32 -4.45
C TYR A 48 0.66 -6.33 -3.84
N GLN A 49 0.81 -6.63 -2.56
CA GLN A 49 -0.15 -7.49 -1.86
C GLN A 49 -1.34 -6.65 -1.40
N VAL A 50 -2.50 -6.91 -2.00
CA VAL A 50 -3.77 -6.32 -1.57
C VAL A 50 -4.30 -7.09 -0.36
N ARG A 51 -4.45 -6.41 0.77
CA ARG A 51 -4.88 -6.98 2.05
C ARG A 51 -5.87 -6.07 2.73
N ARG A 52 -6.72 -6.65 3.57
CA ARG A 52 -7.57 -5.86 4.47
C ARG A 52 -6.74 -5.33 5.63
N ILE A 53 -7.10 -4.15 6.15
CA ILE A 53 -6.36 -3.50 7.24
C ILE A 53 -6.24 -4.44 8.44
N GLU A 54 -7.32 -5.12 8.80
CA GLU A 54 -7.42 -6.00 9.97
C GLU A 54 -6.44 -7.18 9.91
N GLU A 55 -6.05 -7.60 8.70
CA GLU A 55 -5.12 -8.72 8.48
C GLU A 55 -3.65 -8.32 8.70
N VAL A 56 -3.31 -7.05 8.49
CA VAL A 56 -1.92 -6.58 8.46
C VAL A 56 -1.60 -5.51 9.50
N VAL A 57 -2.59 -4.99 10.22
CA VAL A 57 -2.42 -3.87 11.17
C VAL A 57 -1.35 -4.12 12.24
N LYS A 58 -1.10 -5.39 12.61
CA LYS A 58 -0.10 -5.76 13.63
C LYS A 58 1.34 -5.83 13.09
N ASP A 59 1.49 -6.01 11.78
CA ASP A 59 2.78 -6.30 11.14
C ASP A 59 3.31 -5.11 10.31
N VAL A 60 2.61 -3.98 10.35
CA VAL A 60 2.92 -2.77 9.58
C VAL A 60 3.61 -1.74 10.48
N ASP A 61 4.71 -1.19 9.98
CA ASP A 61 5.47 -0.12 10.65
C ASP A 61 5.00 1.28 10.23
N ILE A 62 4.53 1.44 8.99
CA ILE A 62 4.20 2.74 8.38
C ILE A 62 2.81 2.67 7.76
N PHE A 63 1.94 3.63 8.13
CA PHE A 63 0.61 3.76 7.56
C PHE A 63 0.53 5.05 6.74
N VAL A 64 0.01 4.96 5.51
CA VAL A 64 -0.21 6.10 4.63
C VAL A 64 -1.65 6.05 4.12
N THR A 65 -2.46 7.04 4.49
CA THR A 65 -3.85 7.16 4.04
C THR A 65 -3.95 8.08 2.82
N CYS A 66 -4.47 7.55 1.72
CA CYS A 66 -4.59 8.22 0.42
C CYS A 66 -6.00 8.07 -0.19
N THR A 67 -7.02 7.75 0.62
CA THR A 67 -8.39 7.49 0.16
C THR A 67 -9.20 8.76 -0.10
N GLY A 68 -8.96 9.83 0.66
CA GLY A 68 -9.79 11.05 0.60
C GLY A 68 -11.23 10.87 1.12
N ASN A 69 -11.48 9.80 1.90
CA ASN A 69 -12.74 9.49 2.56
C ASN A 69 -12.65 9.77 4.06
#